data_AF-A0A925JGH9-F1
#
_entry.id   AF-A0A925JGH9-F1
#
_cell.length_a   1.000
_cell.length_b   1.000
_cell.length_c   1.000
_cell.angle_alpha   90.00
_cell.angle_beta   90.00
_cell.angle_gamma   90.00
#
_symmetry.space_group_name_H-M   'P 1'
#
loop_
_entity.id
_entity.type
_entity.pdbx_description
1 polymer ?
#
loop_
_entity_poly.entity_id
_entity_poly.type
_entity_poly.pdbx_seq_one_letter_code
_entity_poly.pdbx_strand_id
1 'polypeptide(L)'
;SALEALNVNPIDIVFSESRYIVQVSSSEEVYSCIPDFKALKNFDMIVLTSKAGEASNYDFISRTFGPSHGIDEDPVTGSSHCCLTPYWAKRLEKTEMFAYQASARGGEVKVRLAGDRVIFSGKAVTVIEGYFLLNN
;
A
#
# COMPACT_ATOMS: atom_id res chain seq x y z
N SER A 1 -19.85 -5.22 -4.95
CA SER A 1 -18.54 -5.88 -5.13
C SER A 1 -17.46 -5.04 -4.45
N ALA A 2 -16.23 -5.55 -4.25
CA ALA A 2 -15.14 -4.74 -3.71
C ALA A 2 -14.84 -3.49 -4.57
N LEU A 3 -15.00 -3.61 -5.90
CA LEU A 3 -14.78 -2.51 -6.84
C LEU A 3 -15.82 -1.39 -6.71
N GLU A 4 -17.10 -1.74 -6.54
CA GLU A 4 -18.16 -0.77 -6.25
C GLU A 4 -17.89 -0.03 -4.94
N ALA A 5 -17.36 -0.73 -3.93
CA ALA A 5 -17.02 -0.13 -2.64
C ALA A 5 -15.81 0.82 -2.71
N LEU A 6 -14.90 0.63 -3.67
CA LEU A 6 -13.79 1.56 -3.92
C LEU A 6 -14.20 2.73 -4.84
N ASN A 7 -15.24 2.53 -5.67
CA ASN A 7 -15.68 3.45 -6.72
C ASN A 7 -14.54 3.86 -7.67
N VAL A 8 -13.78 2.88 -8.16
CA VAL A 8 -12.64 3.07 -9.07
C VAL A 8 -12.79 2.21 -10.34
N ASN A 9 -12.02 2.53 -11.38
CA ASN A 9 -11.93 1.81 -12.64
C ASN A 9 -10.60 1.05 -12.71
N PRO A 10 -10.55 -0.21 -12.24
CA PRO A 10 -9.30 -0.97 -12.23
C PRO A 10 -8.84 -1.31 -13.66
N ILE A 11 -7.55 -1.18 -13.89
CA ILE A 11 -6.88 -1.65 -15.12
C ILE A 11 -6.22 -3.02 -14.94
N ASP A 12 -5.99 -3.44 -13.69
CA ASP A 12 -5.55 -4.78 -13.36
C ASP A 12 -5.95 -5.14 -11.92
N ILE A 13 -6.20 -6.43 -11.68
CA ILE A 13 -6.54 -6.97 -10.36
C ILE A 13 -5.82 -8.29 -10.17
N VAL A 14 -5.01 -8.38 -9.12
CA VAL A 14 -4.26 -9.59 -8.78
C VAL A 14 -4.44 -9.92 -7.32
N PHE A 15 -4.74 -11.18 -7.00
CA PHE A 15 -4.68 -11.66 -5.62
C PHE A 15 -3.25 -12.14 -5.31
N SER A 16 -2.65 -11.64 -4.23
CA SER A 16 -1.30 -12.02 -3.80
C SER A 16 -1.28 -12.27 -2.29
N GLU A 17 -0.91 -13.49 -1.90
CA GLU A 17 -0.93 -13.98 -0.52
C GLU A 17 -2.31 -13.87 0.14
N SER A 18 -2.63 -12.70 0.68
CA SER A 18 -3.80 -12.43 1.50
C SER A 18 -4.46 -11.08 1.17
N ARG A 19 -4.21 -10.55 -0.04
CA ARG A 19 -4.71 -9.24 -0.44
C ARG A 19 -4.95 -9.12 -1.94
N TYR A 20 -5.94 -8.31 -2.30
CA TYR A 20 -6.15 -7.87 -3.68
C TYR A 20 -5.29 -6.65 -3.97
N ILE A 21 -4.42 -6.73 -4.96
CA ILE A 21 -3.79 -5.58 -5.60
C ILE A 21 -4.74 -5.10 -6.69
N VAL A 22 -5.21 -3.86 -6.57
CA VAL A 22 -6.11 -3.21 -7.51
C VAL A 22 -5.33 -2.06 -8.14
N GLN A 23 -4.90 -2.22 -9.39
CA GLN A 23 -4.21 -1.17 -10.11
C GLN A 23 -5.21 -0.27 -10.83
N VAL A 24 -5.05 1.04 -10.66
CA VAL A 24 -5.78 2.08 -11.39
C VAL A 24 -4.86 2.86 -12.33
N SER A 25 -5.47 3.60 -13.25
CA SER A 25 -4.77 4.26 -14.36
C SER A 25 -3.88 5.43 -13.93
N SER A 26 -4.21 6.10 -12.81
CA SER A 26 -3.55 7.32 -12.37
C SER A 26 -3.39 7.39 -10.86
N SER A 27 -2.38 8.14 -10.40
CA SER A 27 -2.22 8.41 -8.97
C SER A 27 -3.34 9.28 -8.41
N GLU A 28 -3.96 10.12 -9.23
CA GLU A 28 -5.13 10.92 -8.83
C GLU A 28 -6.29 10.05 -8.37
N GLU A 29 -6.54 8.93 -9.06
CA GLU A 29 -7.57 7.97 -8.68
C GLU A 29 -7.24 7.27 -7.34
N VAL A 30 -5.96 7.04 -7.03
CA VAL A 30 -5.52 6.54 -5.72
C VAL A 30 -5.77 7.59 -4.62
N TYR A 31 -5.39 8.85 -4.87
CA TYR A 31 -5.55 9.95 -3.92
C TYR A 31 -7.02 10.27 -3.63
N SER A 32 -7.85 10.31 -4.66
CA SER A 32 -9.25 10.73 -4.57
C SER A 32 -10.21 9.60 -4.17
N CYS A 33 -9.74 8.35 -4.07
CA CYS A 33 -10.59 7.23 -3.68
C CYS A 33 -11.20 7.45 -2.27
N ILE A 34 -12.52 7.30 -2.15
CA ILE A 34 -13.24 7.34 -0.88
C ILE A 34 -13.92 5.99 -0.70
N PRO A 35 -13.30 5.03 0.01
CA PRO A 35 -13.85 3.70 0.14
C PRO A 35 -15.10 3.65 1.04
N ASP A 36 -16.10 2.85 0.66
CA ASP A 36 -17.11 2.37 1.59
C ASP A 36 -16.51 1.26 2.47
N PHE A 37 -15.95 1.65 3.61
CA PHE A 37 -15.34 0.71 4.54
C PHE A 37 -16.31 -0.33 5.09
N LYS A 38 -17.61 0.01 5.20
CA LYS A 38 -18.63 -0.94 5.66
C LYS A 38 -18.80 -2.07 4.65
N ALA A 39 -18.86 -1.73 3.36
CA ALA A 39 -18.91 -2.72 2.30
C ALA A 39 -17.62 -3.54 2.21
N LEU A 40 -16.47 -2.91 2.44
CA LEU A 40 -15.16 -3.56 2.40
C LEU A 40 -14.88 -4.56 3.53
N LYS A 41 -15.65 -4.56 4.63
CA LYS A 41 -15.47 -5.50 5.76
C LYS A 41 -15.59 -6.99 5.37
N ASN A 42 -16.22 -7.29 4.25
CA ASN A 42 -16.42 -8.67 3.79
C ASN A 42 -15.32 -9.17 2.84
N PHE A 43 -14.24 -8.41 2.68
CA PHE A 43 -13.15 -8.74 1.76
C PHE A 43 -11.82 -8.85 2.49
N ASP A 44 -10.91 -9.59 1.88
CA ASP A 44 -9.49 -9.55 2.24
C ASP A 44 -8.93 -8.14 2.09
N MET A 45 -7.73 -7.92 2.61
CA MET A 45 -7.05 -6.64 2.49
C MET A 45 -6.98 -6.20 1.02
N ILE A 46 -7.18 -4.91 0.77
CA ILE A 46 -7.15 -4.34 -0.57
C ILE A 46 -6.03 -3.32 -0.63
N VAL A 47 -5.20 -3.42 -1.67
CA VAL A 47 -4.12 -2.50 -1.96
C VAL A 47 -4.46 -1.80 -3.27
N LEU A 48 -4.94 -0.57 -3.18
CA LEU A 48 -5.18 0.30 -4.35
C LEU A 48 -3.86 0.92 -4.77
N THR A 49 -3.46 0.82 -6.04
CA THR A 49 -2.14 1.29 -6.48
C THR A 49 -2.16 1.84 -7.90
N SER A 50 -1.20 2.70 -8.22
CA SER A 50 -0.94 3.16 -9.59
C SER A 50 0.55 3.40 -9.79
N LYS A 51 0.97 3.49 -11.05
CA LYS A 51 2.25 4.11 -11.37
C LYS A 51 2.18 5.56 -10.91
N ALA A 52 3.27 6.10 -10.37
CA ALA A 52 3.32 7.49 -10.02
C ALA A 52 3.35 8.38 -11.28
N GLY A 53 2.84 9.61 -11.17
CA GLY A 53 2.89 10.57 -12.28
C GLY A 53 4.33 10.97 -12.65
N GLU A 54 4.54 11.45 -13.88
CA GLU A 54 5.88 11.71 -14.44
C GLU A 54 6.70 12.75 -13.63
N ALA A 55 6.04 13.71 -13.00
CA ALA A 55 6.69 14.73 -12.15
C ALA A 55 6.94 14.24 -10.70
N SER A 56 6.59 12.99 -10.37
CA SER A 56 6.76 12.44 -9.04
C SER A 56 8.18 11.93 -8.82
N ASN A 57 8.66 12.04 -7.58
CA ASN A 57 9.89 11.39 -7.14
C ASN A 57 9.70 9.88 -6.84
N TYR A 58 8.45 9.41 -6.87
CA TYR A 58 8.10 8.01 -6.60
C TYR A 58 7.94 7.23 -7.91
N ASP A 59 8.12 5.92 -7.85
CA ASP A 59 7.85 4.99 -8.94
C ASP A 59 6.38 4.53 -8.93
N PHE A 60 5.80 4.31 -7.74
CA PHE A 60 4.40 3.94 -7.57
C PHE A 60 3.80 4.51 -6.28
N ILE A 61 2.48 4.66 -6.30
CA ILE A 61 1.66 5.14 -5.18
C ILE A 61 0.73 4.00 -4.75
N SER A 62 0.46 3.87 -3.46
CA SER A 62 -0.50 2.90 -2.93
C SER A 62 -1.33 3.43 -1.77
N ARG A 63 -2.46 2.76 -1.49
CA ARG A 63 -3.22 2.82 -0.24
C ARG A 63 -3.63 1.40 0.16
N THR A 64 -3.66 1.10 1.45
CA THR A 64 -4.01 -0.23 1.96
C THR A 64 -5.22 -0.16 2.87
N PHE A 65 -6.28 -0.88 2.51
CA PHE A 65 -7.53 -0.97 3.26
C PHE A 65 -7.68 -2.36 3.84
N GLY A 66 -7.91 -2.46 5.16
CA GLY A 66 -8.14 -3.74 5.83
C GLY A 66 -9.32 -3.75 6.79
N PRO A 67 -10.55 -3.30 6.43
CA PRO A 67 -11.65 -3.20 7.40
C PRO A 67 -12.03 -4.53 8.05
N SER A 68 -11.82 -5.66 7.37
CA SER A 68 -11.97 -7.02 7.92
C SER A 68 -11.02 -7.32 9.09
N HIS A 69 -9.92 -6.58 9.20
CA HIS A 69 -8.92 -6.69 10.27
C HIS A 69 -9.10 -5.59 11.34
N GLY A 70 -10.22 -4.86 11.31
CA GLY A 70 -10.52 -3.79 12.27
C GLY A 70 -9.78 -2.47 12.00
N ILE A 71 -9.10 -2.34 10.86
CA ILE A 71 -8.39 -1.13 10.45
C ILE A 71 -8.94 -0.69 9.10
N ASP A 72 -9.68 0.41 9.06
CA ASP A 72 -10.27 0.90 7.81
C ASP A 72 -9.19 1.19 6.75
N GLU A 73 -8.17 1.96 7.13
CA GLU A 73 -6.98 2.24 6.32
C GLU A 73 -5.72 2.21 7.18
N ASP A 74 -4.73 1.40 6.78
CA ASP A 74 -3.44 1.34 7.47
C ASP A 74 -2.51 2.44 6.92
N PRO A 75 -1.90 3.29 7.77
CA PRO A 75 -1.08 4.38 7.31
C PRO A 75 0.11 4.00 6.42
N VAL A 76 0.85 2.94 6.78
CA VAL A 76 2.03 2.44 6.03
C VAL A 76 2.17 0.94 6.25
N THR A 77 1.98 0.15 5.20
CA THR A 77 1.86 -1.31 5.32
C THR A 77 3.04 -2.02 4.66
N GLY A 78 4.03 -2.42 5.47
CA GLY A 78 5.21 -3.12 4.97
C GLY A 78 4.88 -4.43 4.23
N SER A 79 3.92 -5.20 4.74
CA SER A 79 3.51 -6.47 4.09
C SER A 79 2.86 -6.24 2.73
N SER A 80 2.13 -5.13 2.52
CA SER A 80 1.58 -4.79 1.21
C SER A 80 2.70 -4.48 0.22
N HIS A 81 3.79 -3.87 0.69
CA HIS A 81 4.96 -3.61 -0.14
C HIS A 81 5.71 -4.88 -0.52
N CYS A 82 5.66 -5.95 0.28
CA CYS A 82 6.18 -7.25 -0.12
C CYS A 82 5.43 -7.82 -1.35
N CYS A 83 4.13 -7.57 -1.47
CA CYS A 83 3.33 -7.95 -2.64
C CYS A 83 3.50 -6.96 -3.81
N LEU A 84 3.53 -5.65 -3.53
CA LEU A 84 3.66 -4.61 -4.55
C LEU A 84 5.03 -4.58 -5.22
N THR A 85 6.10 -4.94 -4.52
CA THR A 85 7.46 -4.88 -5.08
C THR A 85 7.64 -5.79 -6.29
N PRO A 86 7.37 -7.12 -6.24
CA PRO A 86 7.46 -7.96 -7.43
C PRO A 86 6.41 -7.57 -8.50
N TYR A 87 5.24 -7.09 -8.07
CA TYR A 87 4.20 -6.60 -8.97
C TYR A 87 4.68 -5.42 -9.83
N TRP A 88 5.25 -4.39 -9.21
CA TRP A 88 5.75 -3.20 -9.91
C TRP A 88 7.09 -3.43 -10.57
N ALA A 89 7.95 -4.29 -10.02
CA ALA A 89 9.25 -4.60 -10.61
C ALA A 89 9.11 -5.15 -12.03
N LYS A 90 8.15 -6.06 -12.24
CA LYS A 90 7.85 -6.60 -13.58
C LYS A 90 7.31 -5.54 -14.54
N ARG A 91 6.50 -4.60 -14.04
CA ARG A 91 5.80 -3.59 -14.87
C ARG A 91 6.68 -2.39 -15.20
N LEU A 92 7.61 -2.04 -14.32
CA LEU A 92 8.52 -0.91 -14.48
C LEU A 92 9.91 -1.31 -14.96
N GLU A 93 10.18 -2.62 -15.05
CA GLU A 93 11.49 -3.17 -15.37
C GLU A 93 12.60 -2.64 -14.43
N LYS A 94 12.26 -2.52 -13.14
CA LYS A 94 13.13 -2.00 -12.08
C LYS A 94 13.16 -2.93 -10.89
N THR A 95 14.34 -3.12 -10.29
CA THR A 95 14.50 -3.89 -9.04
C THR A 95 14.52 -3.02 -7.80
N GLU A 96 14.87 -1.74 -7.93
CA GLU A 96 14.85 -0.75 -6.85
C GLU A 96 13.83 0.32 -7.18
N MET A 97 12.95 0.62 -6.22
CA MET A 97 11.86 1.57 -6.39
C MET A 97 11.66 2.40 -5.13
N PHE A 98 11.24 3.64 -5.32
CA PHE A 98 10.79 4.52 -4.24
C PHE A 98 9.27 4.65 -4.31
N ALA A 99 8.58 4.34 -3.22
CA ALA A 99 7.13 4.28 -3.19
C ALA A 99 6.55 5.19 -2.12
N TYR A 100 5.31 5.61 -2.34
CA TYR A 100 4.55 6.41 -1.39
C TYR A 100 3.22 5.75 -1.07
N GLN A 101 2.96 5.50 0.22
CA GLN A 101 1.65 5.09 0.70
C GLN A 101 0.83 6.33 1.06
N ALA A 102 -0.13 6.66 0.22
CA ALA A 102 -0.93 7.88 0.24
C ALA A 102 -2.11 7.81 1.22
N SER A 103 -1.87 7.28 2.42
CA SER A 103 -2.83 7.39 3.53
C SER A 103 -2.90 8.84 4.04
N ALA A 104 -3.86 9.13 4.92
CA ALA A 104 -3.96 10.44 5.56
C ALA A 104 -2.67 10.89 6.29
N ARG A 105 -1.87 9.95 6.80
CA ARG A 105 -0.57 10.24 7.43
C ARG A 105 0.58 10.29 6.43
N GLY A 106 0.46 9.57 5.32
CA GLY A 106 1.52 9.39 4.34
C GLY A 106 2.65 8.48 4.83
N GLY A 107 3.39 7.91 3.89
CA GLY A 107 4.61 7.17 4.19
C GLY A 107 5.46 6.91 2.97
N GLU A 108 6.72 7.33 3.06
CA GLU A 108 7.74 7.07 2.06
C GLU A 108 8.48 5.76 2.38
N VAL A 109 8.61 4.89 1.40
CA VAL A 109 9.31 3.61 1.56
C VAL A 109 10.18 3.32 0.34
N LYS A 110 11.39 2.82 0.58
CA LYS A 110 12.26 2.28 -0.47
C LYS A 110 12.16 0.77 -0.44
N VAL A 111 11.91 0.20 -1.61
CA VAL A 111 11.79 -1.25 -1.79
C VAL A 111 12.79 -1.74 -2.82
N ARG A 112 13.35 -2.92 -2.57
CA ARG A 112 14.24 -3.61 -3.52
C ARG A 112 13.88 -5.07 -3.64
N LEU A 113 13.63 -5.54 -4.86
CA LEU A 113 13.51 -6.95 -5.18
C LEU A 113 14.92 -7.56 -5.27
N ALA A 114 15.25 -8.46 -4.35
CA ALA A 114 16.53 -9.14 -4.25
C ALA A 114 16.31 -10.66 -4.36
N GLY A 115 16.20 -11.16 -5.59
CA GLY A 115 15.82 -12.55 -5.85
C GLY A 115 14.38 -12.83 -5.45
N ASP A 116 14.20 -13.74 -4.49
CA ASP A 116 12.90 -14.13 -3.92
C ASP A 116 12.48 -13.26 -2.72
N ARG A 117 13.30 -12.28 -2.32
CA ARG A 117 13.04 -11.42 -1.17
C ARG A 117 12.82 -9.96 -1.54
N VAL A 118 12.02 -9.29 -0.71
CA VAL A 118 11.83 -7.85 -0.74
C VAL A 118 12.58 -7.23 0.43
N ILE A 119 13.51 -6.33 0.13
CA ILE A 119 14.14 -5.47 1.12
C ILE A 119 13.30 -4.21 1.24
N PHE A 120 12.74 -3.97 2.42
CA PHE A 120 11.91 -2.82 2.74
C PHE A 120 12.67 -1.89 3.68
N SER A 121 12.68 -0.60 3.39
CA SER A 121 13.35 0.41 4.24
C SER A 121 12.58 1.73 4.24
N GLY A 122 12.62 2.40 5.38
CA GLY A 122 11.98 3.69 5.61
C GLY A 122 12.67 4.42 6.74
N LYS A 123 12.44 5.74 6.86
CA LYS A 123 12.92 6.51 8.00
C LYS A 123 12.01 6.28 9.20
N ALA A 124 12.58 6.27 10.39
CA ALA A 124 11.84 6.25 11.65
C ALA A 124 12.15 7.52 12.45
N VAL A 125 11.18 7.98 13.23
CA VAL A 125 11.32 9.11 14.14
C VAL A 125 10.78 8.66 15.49
N THR A 126 11.59 8.78 16.54
CA THR A 126 11.14 8.54 17.92
C THR A 126 10.16 9.64 18.33
N VAL A 127 8.93 9.26 18.65
CA VAL A 127 7.87 10.21 19.06
C VAL A 127 7.82 10.36 20.59
N ILE A 128 8.01 9.25 21.31
CA ILE A 128 8.01 9.22 22.78
C ILE A 128 9.14 8.30 23.23
N GLU A 129 9.85 8.71 24.27
CA GLU A 129 10.87 7.92 24.97
C GLU A 129 10.54 7.93 26.47
N GLY A 130 10.69 6.78 27.14
CA GLY A 130 10.37 6.63 28.55
C GLY A 130 10.64 5.22 29.07
N TYR A 131 10.18 4.93 30.28
CA TYR A 131 10.41 3.65 30.96
C TYR A 131 9.07 2.98 31.30
N PHE A 132 8.98 1.66 31.08
CA PHE A 132 7.88 0.83 31.59
C PHE A 132 8.32 0.15 32.88
N LEU A 133 7.59 0.37 33.98
CA LEU A 133 7.77 -0.38 35.23
C LEU A 133 6.94 -1.65 35.15
N LEU A 134 7.60 -2.81 35.30
CA LEU A 134 6.93 -4.10 35.37
C LEU A 134 6.80 -4.49 36.85
N ASN A 135 5.58 -4.76 37.30
CA ASN A 135 5.35 -5.29 38.65
C ASN A 135 5.60 -6.80 38.62
N ASN A 136 6.46 -7.29 39.53
CA ASN A 136 6.65 -8.72 39.80
C ASN A 136 5.50 -9.27 40.64
#